data_AF-A0AA40HEH8-F1
#
_entry.id   AF-A0AA40HEH8-F1
#
_cell.length_a   1.000
_cell.length_b   1.000
_cell.length_c   1.000
_cell.angle_alpha   90.00
_cell.angle_beta   90.00
_cell.angle_gamma   90.00
#
_symmetry.space_group_name_H-M   'P 1'
#
loop_
_entity.id
_entity.type
_entity.pdbx_description
1 polymer ?
#
loop_
_entity_poly.entity_id
_entity_poly.type
_entity_poly.pdbx_seq_one_letter_code
_entity_poly.pdbx_strand_id
1 'polypeptide(L)' 'MKVQVELTVLDYDKLGKNEAIGRVAVGAAAGGAGLRHWADMLANPRRPIAQWHSLRPPDRVRPLPVP' A
#
# COMPACT_ATOMS: atom_id res chain seq x y z
N MET A 1 10.41 -16.37 -3.62
CA MET A 1 10.45 -15.00 -3.07
C MET A 1 9.09 -14.36 -3.31
N LYS A 2 8.41 -13.85 -2.29
CA LYS A 2 7.13 -13.13 -2.46
C LYS A 2 7.43 -11.63 -2.55
N VAL A 3 6.88 -10.96 -3.56
CA VAL A 3 7.04 -9.52 -3.77
C VAL A 3 5.76 -8.80 -3.32
N GLN A 4 5.93 -7.62 -2.74
CA GLN A 4 4.86 -6.73 -2.33
C GLN A 4 5.25 -5.28 -2.61
N VAL A 5 4.28 -4.50 -3.06
CA VAL A 5 4.39 -3.05 -3.28
C VAL A 5 3.53 -2.35 -2.24
N GLU A 6 4.12 -1.41 -1.51
CA GLU A 6 3.39 -0.51 -0.62
C GLU A 6 3.29 0.87 -1.25
N LEU A 7 2.09 1.43 -1.27
CA LEU A 7 1.81 2.78 -1.74
C LEU A 7 1.31 3.61 -0.57
N THR A 8 1.95 4.75 -0.34
CA THR A 8 1.58 5.70 0.72
C THR A 8 1.19 7.01 0.08
N VAL A 9 0.03 7.53 0.46
CA VAL A 9 -0.40 8.88 0.09
C VAL A 9 0.07 9.84 1.18
N LEU A 10 0.81 10.87 0.77
CA LEU A 10 1.35 11.88 1.66
C LEU A 10 0.62 13.21 1.43
N ASP A 11 0.36 13.93 2.50
CA ASP A 11 0.06 15.36 2.46
C ASP A 11 1.39 16.13 2.40
N TYR A 12 1.52 16.97 1.37
CA TYR A 12 2.77 17.67 1.09
C TYR A 12 2.76 19.05 1.75
N ASP A 13 3.73 19.31 2.61
CA ASP A 13 3.95 20.60 3.25
C ASP A 13 5.25 21.24 2.73
N LYS A 14 5.18 22.53 2.38
CA LYS A 14 6.32 23.30 1.85
C LYS A 14 7.32 23.70 2.92
N LEU A 15 6.88 23.85 4.17
CA LEU A 15 7.69 24.35 5.28
C LEU A 15 7.96 23.25 6.32
N GLY A 16 7.04 22.30 6.43
CA GLY A 16 7.08 21.17 7.37
C GLY A 16 7.58 19.86 6.78
N LYS A 17 7.30 18.77 7.49
CA LYS A 17 7.51 17.39 7.00
C LYS A 17 6.22 16.88 6.40
N ASN A 18 6.32 16.12 5.31
CA ASN A 18 5.15 15.46 4.73
C ASN A 18 4.54 14.48 5.73
N GLU A 19 3.23 14.55 5.90
CA GLU A 19 2.47 13.64 6.76
C GLU A 19 1.82 12.54 5.91
N ALA A 20 1.78 11.31 6.43
CA ALA A 20 1.09 10.24 5.72
C ALA A 20 -0.42 10.31 5.97
N ILE A 21 -1.20 10.45 4.90
CA ILE A 21 -2.66 10.39 4.95
C ILE A 21 -3.12 8.94 5.15
N GLY A 22 -2.45 8.01 4.46
CA GLY A 22 -2.78 6.60 4.52
C GLY A 22 -2.01 5.77 3.51
N ARG A 23 -2.22 4.44 3.56
CA ARG A 23 -1.43 3.49 2.77
C ARG A 23 -2.23 2.29 2.30
N VAL A 24 -1.72 1.63 1.27
CA VAL A 24 -2.23 0.36 0.75
C VAL A 24 -1.06 -0.54 0.36
N ALA A 25 -1.29 -1.86 0.36
CA ALA A 25 -0.35 -2.85 -0.12
C ALA A 25 -0.98 -3.70 -1.24
N VAL A 26 -0.21 -3.97 -2.29
CA VAL A 26 -0.57 -4.85 -3.40
C VAL A 26 0.55 -5.86 -3.57
N GLY A 27 0.25 -7.15 -3.52
CA GLY A 27 1.30 -8.18 -3.54
C GLY A 27 0.82 -9.55 -3.09
N ALA A 28 1.70 -10.55 -3.22
CA ALA A 28 1.39 -11.93 -2.86
C ALA A 28 1.22 -12.16 -1.33
N ALA A 29 1.62 -11.20 -0.50
CA ALA A 29 1.40 -11.20 0.95
C ALA A 29 0.37 -10.15 1.41
N ALA A 30 -0.23 -9.41 0.48
CA ALA A 30 -1.36 -8.54 0.79
C ALA A 30 -2.63 -9.36 1.05
N GLY A 31 -3.60 -8.76 1.74
CA GLY A 31 -4.94 -9.31 1.93
C GLY A 31 -6.00 -8.58 1.11
N GLY A 32 -7.19 -9.18 0.99
CA GLY A 32 -8.36 -8.54 0.40
C GLY A 32 -8.13 -7.99 -1.00
N ALA A 33 -8.52 -6.73 -1.22
CA ALA A 33 -8.44 -6.05 -2.51
C ALA A 33 -7.02 -5.98 -3.09
N GLY A 34 -5.98 -5.89 -2.25
CA GLY A 34 -4.58 -5.86 -2.65
C GLY A 34 -4.10 -7.18 -3.26
N LEU A 35 -4.54 -8.31 -2.70
CA LEU A 35 -4.24 -9.63 -3.26
C LEU A 35 -4.98 -9.85 -4.58
N ARG A 36 -6.26 -9.46 -4.64
CA ARG A 36 -7.07 -9.67 -5.85
C ARG A 36 -6.53 -8.87 -7.04
N HIS A 37 -6.19 -7.59 -6.83
CA HIS A 37 -5.55 -6.78 -7.87
C HIS A 37 -4.20 -7.38 -8.31
N TRP A 38 -3.37 -7.85 -7.37
CA TRP A 38 -2.12 -8.53 -7.71
C TRP A 38 -2.34 -9.77 -8.58
N ALA A 39 -3.33 -10.60 -8.24
CA ALA A 39 -3.69 -11.78 -9.01
C ALA A 39 -4.18 -11.42 -10.42
N ASP A 40 -5.04 -10.40 -10.55
CA ASP A 40 -5.56 -9.93 -11.85
C ASP A 40 -4.45 -9.41 -12.76
N MET A 41 -3.46 -8.69 -12.20
CA MET A 41 -2.30 -8.20 -12.93
C MET A 41 -1.43 -9.36 -13.46
N LEU A 42 -1.19 -10.40 -12.65
CA LEU A 42 -0.42 -11.58 -13.07
C LEU A 42 -1.16 -12.42 -14.12
N ALA A 43 -2.49 -12.51 -14.02
CA ALA A 43 -3.32 -13.24 -14.98
C ALA A 43 -3.41 -12.53 -16.35
N ASN A 44 -3.16 -11.21 -16.40
CA ASN A 44 -3.33 -10.39 -17.59
C ASN A 44 -2.02 -9.65 -17.98
N PRO A 45 -0.97 -10.36 -18.42
CA PRO A 45 0.31 -9.75 -18.73
C PRO A 45 0.18 -8.69 -19.85
N ARG A 46 0.86 -7.55 -19.66
CA ARG A 46 0.86 -6.38 -20.57
C ARG A 46 -0.48 -5.66 -20.72
N ARG A 47 -1.51 -6.03 -19.95
CA ARG A 47 -2.76 -5.28 -19.86
C ARG A 47 -2.77 -4.47 -18.56
N PRO A 48 -2.93 -3.14 -18.62
CA PRO A 48 -3.11 -2.35 -17.42
C PRO A 48 -4.39 -2.76 -16.68
N ILE A 49 -4.29 -2.98 -15.37
CA ILE A 49 -5.43 -3.21 -14.50
C ILE A 49 -5.56 -2.00 -13.58
N ALA A 50 -6.73 -1.35 -13.59
CA ALA A 50 -7.03 -0.23 -12.72
C ALA A 50 -8.05 -0.66 -11.65
N GLN A 51 -7.77 -0.38 -10.38
CA GLN A 51 -8.68 -0.68 -9.28
C GLN A 51 -8.51 0.34 -8.15
N TRP A 52 -9.62 0.84 -7.63
CA TRP A 52 -9.64 1.63 -6.40
C TRP A 52 -9.31 0.77 -5.18
N HIS A 53 -8.69 1.41 -4.18
CA HIS A 53 -8.44 0.81 -2.87
C HIS A 53 -8.75 1.82 -1.78
N SER A 54 -9.37 1.38 -0.69
CA SER A 54 -9.52 2.20 0.51
C SER A 54 -8.18 2.30 1.24
N LEU A 55 -7.74 3.52 1.54
CA LEU A 55 -6.53 3.73 2.33
C LEU A 55 -6.73 3.18 3.73
N ARG A 56 -5.75 2.43 4.21
CA ARG A 56 -5.64 2.11 5.63
C ARG A 56 -4.93 3.26 6.34
N PRO A 57 -5.19 3.46 7.64
CA PRO A 57 -4.45 4.43 8.42
C PRO A 57 -2.94 4.23 8.21
N PRO A 58 -2.15 5.32 8.17
CA PRO A 58 -0.70 5.20 8.26
C PRO A 58 -0.41 4.40 9.52
N ASP A 59 0.56 3.48 9.49
CA ASP A 59 0.88 2.71 10.69
C ASP A 59 1.05 3.69 11.85
N ARG A 60 0.21 3.53 12.88
CA ARG A 60 0.57 4.01 14.21
C ARG A 60 1.96 3.44 14.43
N VAL A 61 2.95 4.33 14.54
CA VAL A 61 4.35 4.04 14.88
C VAL A 61 4.38 2.68 15.57
N ARG A 62 4.94 1.64 14.91
CA ARG A 62 5.10 0.32 15.54
C ARG A 62 5.55 0.63 16.96
N PRO A 63 4.76 0.30 18.01
CA PRO A 63 5.17 0.62 19.36
C PRO A 63 6.59 0.08 19.49
N LEU A 64 7.53 0.92 19.87
CA LEU A 64 8.90 0.47 20.11
C LEU A 64 8.78 -0.78 20.99
N PRO A 65 9.47 -1.88 20.68
CA PRO A 65 9.49 -3.02 21.58
C PRO A 65 9.93 -2.47 22.94
N VAL A 66 9.02 -2.52 23.91
CA VAL A 66 9.32 -2.14 25.29
C VAL A 66 10.39 -3.12 25.78
N PRO A 67 11.47 -2.66 26.44
CA PRO A 67 12.51 -3.53 26.96
C PRO A 67 11.98 -4.68 27.82
#